data_AF-W9JXX8-F1
#
_entry.id   AF-W9JXX8-F1
#
_cell.length_a   1.000
_cell.length_b   1.000
_cell.length_c   1.000
_cell.angle_alpha   90.00
_cell.angle_beta   90.00
_cell.angle_gamma   90.00
#
_symmetry.space_group_name_H-M   'P 1'
#
loop_
_entity.id
_entity.type
_entity.pdbx_description
1 polymer ?
#
loop_
_entity_poly.entity_id
_entity_poly.type
_entity_poly.pdbx_seq_one_letter_code
_entity_poly.pdbx_strand_id
1 'polypeptide(L)'
;MFFTLLNAVKALLNFETKGRDEEARKIRGEDHSYIRRNIADRAPCPGLNALANQGYLPRDGMNITLPRLEAALMTALKEVLSL
;
A
#
# COMPACT_ATOMS: atom_id res chain seq x y z
N MET A 1 29.24 -10.72 -5.40
CA MET A 1 29.99 -9.57 -4.83
C MET A 1 29.60 -8.22 -5.47
N PHE A 2 29.32 -8.13 -6.78
CA PHE A 2 28.91 -6.86 -7.42
C PHE A 2 27.43 -6.48 -7.14
N PHE A 3 26.53 -7.48 -7.10
CA PHE A 3 25.10 -7.29 -6.78
C PHE A 3 24.85 -6.71 -5.38
N THR A 4 25.68 -7.05 -4.40
CA THR A 4 25.58 -6.50 -3.04
C THR A 4 26.00 -5.04 -2.98
N LEU A 5 27.01 -4.64 -3.76
CA LEU A 5 27.45 -3.25 -3.85
C LEU A 5 26.39 -2.38 -4.56
N LEU A 6 25.81 -2.86 -5.66
CA LEU A 6 24.73 -2.16 -6.36
C LEU A 6 23.49 -1.98 -5.48
N ASN A 7 23.10 -3.01 -4.72
CA ASN A 7 21.98 -2.90 -3.78
C ASN A 7 22.29 -1.95 -2.61
N ALA A 8 23.52 -1.91 -2.12
CA ALA A 8 23.95 -0.98 -1.09
C ALA A 8 23.94 0.48 -1.58
N VAL A 9 24.42 0.73 -2.81
CA VAL A 9 24.35 2.04 -3.46
C VAL A 9 22.90 2.44 -3.72
N LYS A 10 22.06 1.50 -4.16
CA LYS A 10 20.62 1.72 -4.30
C LYS A 10 20.01 2.11 -2.95
N ALA A 11 20.30 1.38 -1.86
CA ALA A 11 19.81 1.72 -0.53
C ALA A 11 20.27 3.11 -0.04
N LEU A 12 21.50 3.52 -0.36
CA LEU A 12 22.01 4.85 -0.02
C LEU A 12 21.36 5.98 -0.85
N LEU A 13 20.95 5.69 -2.09
CA LEU A 13 20.31 6.64 -3.01
C LEU A 13 18.77 6.58 -3.00
N ASN A 14 18.17 5.52 -2.46
CA ASN A 14 16.74 5.27 -2.46
C ASN A 14 16.03 6.09 -1.37
N PHE A 15 15.87 7.37 -1.66
CA PHE A 15 14.83 8.21 -1.08
C PHE A 15 13.42 7.58 -1.21
N GLU A 16 13.24 6.65 -2.15
CA GLU A 16 12.00 5.96 -2.49
C GLU A 16 11.51 4.97 -1.40
N THR A 17 12.40 4.30 -0.65
CA THR A 17 11.97 3.38 0.42
C THR A 17 11.40 4.14 1.62
N LYS A 18 11.90 5.35 1.88
CA LYS A 18 11.42 6.22 2.96
C LYS A 18 9.94 6.57 2.79
N GLY A 19 9.49 6.83 1.55
CA GLY A 19 8.09 7.15 1.26
C GLY A 19 7.14 5.99 1.54
N ARG A 20 7.51 4.77 1.14
CA ARG A 20 6.70 3.56 1.40
C ARG A 20 6.61 3.22 2.88
N ASP A 21 7.72 3.29 3.61
CA ASP A 21 7.75 2.99 5.04
C ASP A 21 6.96 4.03 5.86
N GLU A 22 7.02 5.30 5.44
CA GLU A 22 6.20 6.35 6.03
C GLU A 22 4.70 6.11 5.79
N GLU A 23 4.29 5.78 4.56
CA GLU A 23 2.90 5.45 4.25
C GLU A 23 2.42 4.20 4.99
N ALA A 24 3.25 3.15 5.09
CA ALA A 24 2.92 1.96 5.85
C ALA A 24 2.68 2.26 7.35
N ARG A 25 3.46 3.20 7.92
CA ARG A 25 3.24 3.67 9.29
C ARG A 25 1.93 4.45 9.42
N LYS A 26 1.56 5.29 8.45
CA LYS A 26 0.28 6.02 8.43
C LYS A 26 -0.89 5.04 8.38
N ILE A 27 -0.87 4.11 7.41
CA ILE A 27 -1.86 3.06 7.25
C ILE A 27 -2.10 2.35 8.59
N ARG A 28 -1.06 1.84 9.25
CA ARG A 28 -1.19 1.11 10.53
C ARG A 28 -1.84 1.93 11.65
N GLY A 29 -1.83 3.26 11.58
CA GLY A 29 -2.46 4.14 12.54
C GLY A 29 -3.88 4.57 12.19
N GLU A 30 -4.40 4.19 11.02
CA GLU A 30 -5.74 4.54 10.54
C GLU A 30 -6.78 3.48 10.94
N ASP A 31 -8.06 3.86 10.96
CA ASP A 31 -9.16 2.92 11.19
C ASP A 31 -9.46 2.09 9.93
N HIS A 32 -9.27 0.78 10.06
CA HIS A 32 -9.52 -0.20 9.00
C HIS A 32 -10.88 -0.92 9.11
N SER A 33 -11.86 -0.31 9.77
CA SER A 33 -13.23 -0.81 9.76
C SER A 33 -13.81 -0.90 8.34
N TYR A 34 -14.59 -1.94 8.08
CA TYR A 34 -15.25 -2.11 6.79
C TYR A 34 -16.37 -1.09 6.64
N ILE A 35 -16.32 -0.31 5.55
CA ILE A 35 -17.38 0.63 5.16
C ILE A 35 -17.68 0.41 3.67
N ARG A 36 -18.92 0.04 3.38
CA ARG A 36 -19.42 -0.06 2.01
C ARG A 36 -19.66 1.34 1.44
N ARG A 37 -19.00 1.68 0.33
CA ARG A 37 -19.24 2.91 -0.45
C ARG A 37 -20.07 2.60 -1.71
N ASN A 38 -20.40 3.64 -2.47
CA ASN A 38 -21.07 3.53 -3.76
C ASN A 38 -20.27 2.62 -4.71
N ILE A 39 -20.98 1.78 -5.46
CA ILE A 39 -20.39 0.89 -6.45
C ILE A 39 -19.77 1.65 -7.63
N ALA A 40 -20.23 2.87 -7.90
CA ALA A 40 -19.67 3.73 -8.94
C ALA A 40 -18.21 4.15 -8.65
N ASP A 41 -17.79 4.13 -7.38
CA ASP A 41 -16.45 4.54 -6.93
C ASP A 41 -15.47 3.35 -6.88
N ARG A 42 -15.76 2.28 -7.63
CA ARG A 42 -15.03 1.01 -7.55
C ARG A 42 -14.49 0.58 -8.91
N ALA A 43 -13.29 0.02 -8.86
CA ALA A 43 -12.57 -0.51 -10.02
C ALA A 43 -13.03 -1.94 -10.33
N PRO A 44 -12.66 -2.53 -11.49
CA PRO A 44 -12.92 -3.95 -11.75
C PRO A 44 -12.07 -4.91 -10.89
N CYS A 45 -11.11 -4.41 -10.10
CA CYS A 45 -10.22 -5.23 -9.30
C CYS A 45 -10.81 -5.51 -7.90
N PRO A 46 -11.15 -6.77 -7.55
CA PRO A 46 -11.74 -7.10 -6.26
C PRO A 46 -10.81 -6.79 -5.08
N GLY A 47 -9.50 -7.02 -5.24
CA GLY A 47 -8.51 -6.76 -4.19
C GLY A 47 -8.43 -5.28 -3.82
N LEU A 48 -8.32 -4.39 -4.80
CA LEU A 48 -8.26 -2.94 -4.54
C LEU A 48 -9.56 -2.40 -3.96
N ASN A 49 -10.70 -2.93 -4.41
CA ASN A 49 -12.00 -2.57 -3.86
C ASN A 49 -12.12 -2.96 -2.38
N ALA A 50 -11.61 -4.13 -2.01
CA ALA A 50 -11.57 -4.56 -0.61
C ALA A 50 -10.70 -3.62 0.23
N LEU A 51 -9.51 -3.23 -0.27
CA LEU A 51 -8.63 -2.27 0.43
C LEU A 51 -9.27 -0.90 0.60
N ALA A 52 -9.99 -0.38 -0.40
CA ALA A 52 -10.71 0.89 -0.28
C ALA A 52 -11.91 0.78 0.69
N ASN A 53 -12.64 -0.34 0.69
CA ASN A 53 -13.72 -0.56 1.65
C ASN A 53 -13.22 -0.70 3.09
N GLN A 54 -12.00 -1.23 3.28
CA GLN A 54 -11.35 -1.37 4.58
C GLN A 54 -10.49 -0.15 4.95
N GLY A 55 -10.46 0.92 4.16
CA GLY A 55 -9.70 2.14 4.50
C GLY A 55 -8.17 2.05 4.36
N TYR A 56 -7.62 0.97 3.82
CA TYR A 56 -6.19 0.91 3.47
C TYR A 56 -5.87 1.85 2.30
N LEU A 57 -6.82 2.01 1.39
CA LEU A 57 -6.85 3.04 0.36
C LEU A 57 -7.94 4.08 0.69
N PRO A 58 -7.86 5.31 0.14
CA PRO A 58 -8.94 6.28 0.21
C PRO A 58 -10.29 5.63 -0.11
N ARG A 59 -11.27 5.84 0.77
CA ARG A 59 -12.55 5.10 0.69
C ARG A 59 -13.39 5.47 -0.53
N ASP A 60 -13.14 6.65 -1.09
CA ASP A 60 -13.66 7.15 -2.35
C ASP A 60 -12.96 6.57 -3.59
N GLY A 61 -11.86 5.82 -3.42
CA GLY A 61 -11.14 5.17 -4.52
C GLY A 61 -10.32 6.14 -5.39
N MET A 62 -10.11 7.38 -4.95
CA MET A 62 -9.48 8.44 -5.76
C MET A 62 -8.11 8.86 -5.20
N ASN A 63 -7.32 9.57 -6.01
CA ASN A 63 -6.03 10.17 -5.62
C ASN A 63 -5.02 9.19 -4.98
N ILE A 64 -5.02 7.94 -5.45
CA ILE A 64 -4.12 6.90 -4.95
C ILE A 64 -2.73 7.09 -5.56
N THR A 65 -1.72 7.33 -4.71
CA THR A 65 -0.32 7.40 -5.13
C THR A 65 0.31 6.00 -5.18
N LEU A 66 1.34 5.81 -6.02
CA LEU A 66 2.06 4.53 -6.09
C LEU A 66 2.65 4.10 -4.74
N PRO A 67 3.30 4.97 -3.94
CA PRO A 67 3.81 4.58 -2.63
C PRO A 67 2.71 4.12 -1.67
N ARG A 68 1.54 4.79 -1.67
CA ARG A 68 0.39 4.40 -0.85
C ARG A 68 -0.18 3.06 -1.29
N LEU A 69 -0.30 2.85 -2.60
CA LEU A 69 -0.81 1.60 -3.16
C LEU A 69 0.09 0.41 -2.77
N GLU A 70 1.40 0.56 -2.95
CA GLU A 70 2.36 -0.46 -2.58
C GLU A 70 2.36 -0.73 -1.07
N ALA A 71 2.36 0.33 -0.25
CA ALA A 71 2.28 0.20 1.20
C ALA A 71 0.99 -0.51 1.66
N ALA A 72 -0.15 -0.21 1.04
CA ALA A 72 -1.43 -0.85 1.34
C ALA A 72 -1.42 -2.34 1.01
N LEU A 73 -0.92 -2.72 -0.18
CA LEU A 73 -0.78 -4.12 -0.59
C LEU A 73 0.13 -4.89 0.38
N MET A 74 1.29 -4.32 0.71
CA MET A 74 2.28 -4.95 1.59
C MET A 74 1.86 -4.99 3.06
N THR A 75 0.97 -4.10 3.50
CA THR A 75 0.50 -4.06 4.89
C THR A 75 -0.72 -4.97 5.10
N ALA A 76 -1.66 -4.98 4.14
CA ALA A 76 -2.93 -5.68 4.30
C ALA A 76 -2.92 -7.12 3.78
N LEU A 77 -2.20 -7.39 2.68
CA LEU A 77 -2.29 -8.68 1.97
C LEU A 77 -1.06 -9.56 2.16
N LYS A 78 0.06 -9.01 2.67
CA LYS A 78 1.30 -9.77 2.85
C LYS A 78 1.16 -10.93 3.83
N GLU A 79 0.35 -10.77 4.89
CA GLU A 79 0.03 -11.85 5.85
C GLU A 79 -0.70 -13.02 5.19
N VAL A 80 -1.52 -12.75 4.16
CA VAL A 80 -2.30 -13.76 3.43
C VAL A 80 -1.42 -14.65 2.54
N LEU A 81 -0.22 -14.20 2.18
CA LEU A 81 0.73 -14.92 1.31
C LEU A 81 1.82 -15.69 2.09
N SER A 82 1.86 -15.55 3.41
CA SER A 82 2.82 -16.23 4.30
C SER A 82 2.26 -17.48 4.99
N LEU A 83 1.05 -17.90 4.60
CA LEU A 83 0.41 -19.18 4.96
C LEU A 83 0.48 -20.14 3.77
#